data_AF-A0A090WBS6-F1
#
_entry.id   AF-A0A090WBS6-F1
#
_cell.length_a   1.000
_cell.length_b   1.000
_cell.length_c   1.000
_cell.angle_alpha   90.00
_cell.angle_beta   90.00
_cell.angle_gamma   90.00
#
_symmetry.space_group_name_H-M   'P 1'
#
loop_
_entity.id
_entity.type
_entity.pdbx_description
1 polymer ?
#
loop_
_entity_poly.entity_id
_entity_poly.type
_entity_poly.pdbx_seq_one_letter_code
_entity_poly.pdbx_strand_id
1 'polypeptide(L)' 'MGINSVGLRRRGYITEKIREIQDIYRILYQKNYNNTQAAEIIEAEMEATPERDEILQFIKNSHRGIMKGYFKAN' A
#
# COMPACT_ATOMS: atom_id res chain seq x y z
N MET A 1 -1.78 -9.09 -8.52
CA MET A 1 -1.03 -7.98 -9.15
C MET A 1 -0.29 -7.21 -8.05
N GLY A 2 0.92 -6.70 -8.31
CA GLY A 2 1.75 -5.98 -7.34
C GLY A 2 2.02 -4.53 -7.73
N ILE A 3 2.95 -3.87 -7.05
CA ILE A 3 3.33 -2.47 -7.30
C ILE A 3 4.04 -2.27 -8.65
N ASN A 4 4.00 -1.06 -9.21
CA ASN A 4 4.75 -0.68 -10.42
C ASN A 4 6.24 -0.43 -10.11
N SER A 5 6.97 -1.48 -9.73
CA SER A 5 8.38 -1.37 -9.33
C SER A 5 9.30 -0.87 -10.46
N VAL A 6 8.97 -1.17 -11.73
CA VAL A 6 9.71 -0.67 -12.90
C VAL A 6 9.54 0.84 -13.06
N GLY A 7 8.31 1.35 -12.94
CA GLY A 7 8.02 2.78 -13.00
C GLY A 7 8.69 3.56 -11.86
N LEU A 8 8.67 3.01 -10.64
CA LEU A 8 9.35 3.59 -9.49
C LEU A 8 10.87 3.66 -9.70
N ARG A 9 11.51 2.57 -10.14
CA ARG A 9 12.95 2.59 -10.49
C ARG A 9 13.28 3.63 -11.55
N ARG A 10 12.46 3.74 -12.61
CA ARG A 10 12.64 4.76 -13.67
C ARG A 10 12.53 6.20 -13.14
N ARG A 11 11.82 6.43 -12.04
CA ARG A 11 11.70 7.74 -11.37
C ARG A 11 12.77 7.97 -10.30
N GLY A 12 13.75 7.07 -10.16
CA GLY A 12 14.87 7.24 -9.24
C GLY A 12 14.62 6.74 -7.82
N TYR A 13 13.54 6.00 -7.58
CA TYR A 13 13.32 5.39 -6.26
C TYR A 13 14.37 4.30 -5.99
N ILE A 14 15.01 4.38 -4.82
CA ILE A 14 15.94 3.37 -4.35
C ILE A 14 15.22 2.08 -3.97
N THR A 15 15.95 0.97 -3.93
CA THR A 15 15.38 -0.36 -3.70
C THR A 15 14.67 -0.45 -2.35
N GLU A 16 15.23 0.18 -1.32
CA GLU A 16 14.71 0.21 0.05
C GLU A 16 13.32 0.84 0.07
N LYS A 17 13.16 1.99 -0.59
CA LYS A 17 11.88 2.68 -0.70
C LYS A 17 10.85 1.88 -1.50
N ILE A 18 11.28 1.20 -2.57
CA ILE A 18 10.39 0.33 -3.35
C ILE A 18 9.90 -0.85 -2.50
N ARG A 19 10.75 -1.43 -1.65
CA ARG A 19 10.38 -2.50 -0.73
C ARG A 19 9.38 -2.02 0.30
N GLU A 20 9.62 -0.86 0.90
CA GLU A 20 8.69 -0.23 1.84
C GLU A 20 7.29 -0.05 1.24
N ILE A 21 7.20 0.55 0.04
CA ILE A 21 5.94 0.69 -0.70
C ILE A 21 5.32 -0.69 -0.97
N GLN A 22 6.14 -1.68 -1.34
CA GLN A 22 5.64 -3.04 -1.58
C GLN A 22 5.03 -3.68 -0.33
N ASP A 23 5.61 -3.44 0.85
CA ASP A 23 5.12 -3.97 2.11
C ASP A 23 3.79 -3.33 2.55
N ILE A 24 3.63 -2.01 2.33
CA ILE A 24 2.33 -1.33 2.48
C ILE A 24 1.25 -2.03 1.65
N TYR A 25 1.54 -2.27 0.35
CA TYR A 25 0.59 -2.91 -0.55
C TYR A 25 0.32 -4.38 -0.20
N ARG A 26 1.26 -5.09 0.45
CA ARG A 26 1.03 -6.44 0.98
C ARG A 26 0.03 -6.41 2.12
N ILE A 27 0.13 -5.44 3.03
CA ILE A 27 -0.84 -5.28 4.12
C ILE A 27 -2.23 -4.99 3.56
N LEU A 28 -2.34 -4.06 2.60
CA LEU A 28 -3.60 -3.67 1.98
C LEU A 28 -4.31 -4.81 1.23
N TYR A 29 -3.57 -5.68 0.56
CA TYR A 29 -4.17 -6.60 -0.41
C TYR A 29 -3.93 -8.09 -0.17
N GLN A 30 -2.99 -8.47 0.70
CA GLN A 30 -2.57 -9.87 0.87
C GLN A 30 -2.73 -10.39 2.30
N LYS A 31 -2.92 -9.51 3.30
CA LYS A 31 -3.06 -9.90 4.71
C LYS A 31 -4.50 -10.12 5.18
N ASN A 32 -5.46 -10.08 4.25
CA ASN A 32 -6.88 -10.36 4.50
C ASN A 32 -7.56 -9.42 5.51
N TYR A 33 -7.03 -8.20 5.63
CA TYR A 33 -7.64 -7.11 6.41
C TYR A 33 -8.63 -6.34 5.55
N ASN A 34 -9.62 -5.72 6.18
CA ASN A 34 -10.40 -4.67 5.52
C ASN A 34 -9.57 -3.37 5.43
N ASN A 35 -10.04 -2.39 4.66
CA ASN A 35 -9.29 -1.15 4.41
C ASN A 35 -8.98 -0.38 5.71
N THR A 36 -9.89 -0.36 6.68
CA THR A 36 -9.71 0.34 7.95
C THR A 36 -8.62 -0.32 8.80
N GLN A 37 -8.72 -1.64 8.98
CA GLN A 37 -7.73 -2.43 9.72
C GLN A 37 -6.35 -2.32 9.09
N ALA A 38 -6.27 -2.43 7.76
CA ALA A 38 -5.00 -2.31 7.05
C ALA A 38 -4.38 -0.92 7.25
N ALA A 39 -5.18 0.15 7.19
CA ALA A 39 -4.71 1.51 7.39
C ALA A 39 -4.18 1.74 8.81
N GLU A 40 -4.91 1.25 9.83
CA GLU A 40 -4.48 1.32 11.24
C GLU A 40 -3.16 0.56 11.48
N ILE A 41 -3.00 -0.63 10.89
CA ILE A 41 -1.77 -1.42 11.00
C ILE A 41 -0.60 -0.69 10.34
N ILE A 42 -0.79 -0.13 9.14
CA ILE A 42 0.26 0.63 8.43
C ILE A 42 0.68 1.86 9.24
N GLU A 43 -0.27 2.57 9.85
CA GLU A 43 0.01 3.75 10.68
C GLU A 43 0.77 3.39 11.96
N ALA A 44 0.46 2.25 12.58
CA ALA A 44 1.06 1.82 13.84
C ALA A 44 2.41 1.10 13.68
N GLU A 45 2.59 0.30 12.63
CA GLU A 45 3.75 -0.61 12.51
C GLU A 45 4.82 -0.15 11.51
N MET A 46 4.52 0.80 10.63
CA MET A 46 5.45 1.26 9.59
C MET A 46 6.01 2.65 9.88
N GLU A 47 7.27 2.87 9.49
CA GLU A 47 7.95 4.17 9.64
C GLU A 47 7.20 5.28 8.89
N ALA A 48 7.20 6.48 9.47
CA ALA A 48 6.59 7.65 8.86
C ALA A 48 7.42 8.16 7.68
N THR A 49 6.85 8.03 6.49
CA THR A 49 7.46 8.47 5.25
C THR A 49 6.45 9.19 4.36
N PRO A 50 6.91 10.10 3.48
CA PRO A 50 6.03 10.80 2.55
C PRO A 50 5.17 9.86 1.71
N GLU A 51 5.73 8.73 1.24
CA GLU A 51 5.00 7.77 0.42
C GLU A 51 3.95 7.00 1.21
N ARG A 52 4.26 6.60 2.46
CA ARG A 52 3.27 5.96 3.35
C ARG A 52 2.09 6.89 3.59
N ASP A 53 2.38 8.14 3.94
CA ASP A 53 1.37 9.13 4.27
C ASP A 53 0.50 9.47 3.06
N GLU A 54 1.11 9.58 1.87
CA GLU A 54 0.37 9.75 0.61
C GLU A 54 -0.59 8.59 0.34
N ILE A 55 -0.14 7.33 0.54
CA ILE A 55 -0.99 6.15 0.37
C ILE A 55 -2.15 6.14 1.38
N LEU A 56 -1.87 6.39 2.66
CA LEU A 56 -2.91 6.44 3.71
C LEU A 56 -3.92 7.56 3.45
N GLN A 57 -3.43 8.74 3.06
CA GLN A 57 -4.28 9.88 2.73
C GLN A 57 -5.17 9.57 1.51
N PHE A 58 -4.63 8.92 0.48
CA PHE A 58 -5.40 8.47 -0.68
C PHE A 58 -6.54 7.53 -0.27
N ILE A 59 -6.26 6.53 0.58
CA ILE A 59 -7.26 5.57 1.06
C ILE A 59 -8.35 6.30 1.84
N LYS A 60 -7.97 7.17 2.79
CA LYS A 60 -8.90 7.92 3.64
C LYS A 60 -9.80 8.86 2.83
N ASN A 61 -9.28 9.47 1.78
CA ASN A 61 -10.01 10.42 0.95
C ASN A 61 -10.80 9.76 -0.19
N SER A 62 -10.70 8.45 -0.39
CA SER A 62 -11.42 7.78 -1.47
C SER A 62 -12.91 7.61 -1.15
N HIS A 63 -13.75 8.43 -1.79
CA HIS A 63 -15.20 8.38 -1.60
C HIS A 63 -15.85 7.04 -2.02
N ARG A 64 -15.30 6.37 -3.03
CA ARG A 64 -15.79 5.05 -3.52
C ARG A 64 -15.02 3.88 -2.90
N GLY A 65 -14.08 4.15 -2.00
CA GLY A 65 -13.10 3.17 -1.53
C GLY A 65 -12.03 2.84 -2.57
N ILE A 66 -11.17 1.87 -2.25
CA ILE A 66 -10.10 1.41 -3.15
C ILE A 66 -10.50 0.10 -3.84
N MET A 67 -9.83 -0.20 -4.95
CA MET A 67 -9.99 -1.47 -5.66
C MET A 67 -9.72 -2.63 -4.69
N LYS A 68 -10.58 -3.66 -4.69
CA LYS A 68 -10.35 -4.86 -3.88
C LYS A 68 -9.22 -5.72 -4.47
N GLY A 69 -8.49 -6.41 -3.59
CA GLY A 69 -7.50 -7.39 -4.01
C GLY A 69 -8.12 -8.48 -4.89
N TYR A 70 -7.31 -9.07 -5.76
CA TYR A 70 -7.71 -10.24 -6.55
C TYR A 70 -7.75 -11.48 -5.64
N PHE A 71 -8.77 -11.59 -4.81
CA PHE A 71 -9.05 -12.83 -4.11
C PHE A 71 -9.62 -13.81 -5.14
N LYS A 72 -8.94 -14.94 -5.38
CA LYS A 72 -9.62 -16.08 -6.00
C LYS A 72 -10.70 -16.50 -5.02
N ALA A 73 -11.96 -16.47 -5.44
CA ALA A 73 -12.96 -17.31 -4.81
C ALA A 73 -12.44 -18.74 -4.94
N ASN A 74 -12.10 -19.37 -3.82
CA ASN A 74 -11.94 -20.83 -3.78
C ASN A 74 -13.32 -21.47 -3.92
#